data_AF-A0A434I7Y3-F1
#
_entry.id   AF-A0A434I7Y3-F1
#
_cell.length_a   1.000
_cell.length_b   1.000
_cell.length_c   1.000
_cell.angle_alpha   90.00
_cell.angle_beta   90.00
_cell.angle_gamma   90.00
#
_symmetry.space_group_name_H-M   'P 1'
#
loop_
_entity.id
_entity.type
_entity.pdbx_description
1 polymer ?
#
loop_
_entity_poly.entity_id
_entity_poly.type
_entity_poly.pdbx_seq_one_letter_code
_entity_poly.pdbx_strand_id
1 'polypeptide(L)'
;MAMASRKSLWLAALALAFSASAGAGHAGESDRAHADRVQIDRPQIDRPLGVVELFTSQGCSSCPPADTLFSELAAKEDIVALA
;
A
#
# COMPACT_ATOMS: atom_id res chain seq x y z
N MET A 1 30.20 57.16 -21.84
CA MET A 1 30.78 56.58 -20.59
C MET A 1 30.12 57.26 -19.39
N ALA A 2 29.60 56.64 -18.34
CA ALA A 2 29.49 55.24 -17.93
C ALA A 2 28.55 55.16 -16.70
N MET A 3 27.23 54.99 -16.86
CA MET A 3 26.31 54.78 -15.72
C MET A 3 25.13 53.82 -15.99
N ALA A 4 25.04 53.24 -17.19
CA ALA A 4 23.91 52.38 -17.60
C ALA A 4 24.14 50.86 -17.42
N SER A 5 25.33 50.42 -16.96
CA SER A 5 25.69 48.99 -16.95
C SER A 5 25.42 48.28 -15.61
N ARG A 6 25.31 49.01 -14.48
CA ARG A 6 25.13 48.39 -13.16
C ARG A 6 23.68 47.94 -12.89
N LYS A 7 22.68 48.64 -13.45
CA LYS A 7 21.26 48.29 -13.28
C LYS A 7 20.84 47.06 -14.08
N SER A 8 21.38 46.86 -15.30
CA SER A 8 21.08 45.66 -16.10
C SER A 8 21.66 44.38 -15.51
N LEU A 9 22.83 44.45 -14.86
CA LEU A 9 23.38 43.29 -14.15
C LEU A 9 22.54 42.89 -12.92
N TRP A 10 21.91 43.86 -12.25
CA TRP A 10 21.06 43.59 -11.08
C TRP A 10 19.74 42.92 -11.46
N LEU A 11 19.16 43.26 -12.61
CA LEU A 11 17.92 42.66 -13.12
C LEU A 11 18.11 41.20 -13.58
N ALA A 12 19.28 40.86 -14.14
CA ALA A 12 19.59 39.49 -14.54
C ALA A 12 19.75 38.54 -13.33
N ALA A 13 20.26 39.03 -12.19
CA ALA A 13 20.44 38.24 -10.98
C ALA A 13 19.11 37.85 -10.31
N LEU A 14 18.09 38.72 -10.36
CA LEU A 14 16.75 38.44 -9.83
C LEU A 14 15.98 37.39 -10.66
N ALA A 15 16.18 37.36 -11.99
CA ALA A 15 15.57 36.36 -12.85
C ALA A 15 16.10 34.93 -12.58
N LEU A 16 17.38 34.79 -12.24
CA LEU A 16 17.98 33.50 -11.87
C LEU A 16 17.48 32.98 -10.51
N ALA A 17 17.08 33.85 -9.58
CA ALA A 17 16.48 33.45 -8.32
C ALA A 17 15.02 32.98 -8.45
N PHE A 18 14.28 33.47 -9.45
CA PHE A 18 12.87 33.12 -9.65
C PHE A 18 12.66 31.75 -10.33
N SER A 19 13.68 31.20 -10.98
CA SER A 19 13.58 29.91 -11.68
C SER A 19 13.80 28.69 -10.77
N ALA A 20 14.02 28.88 -9.47
CA ALA A 20 14.24 27.79 -8.51
C ALA A 20 12.95 27.27 -7.82
N SER A 21 11.77 27.87 -8.07
CA SER A 21 10.51 27.43 -7.46
C SER A 21 9.63 26.54 -8.36
N ALA A 22 10.07 26.18 -9.56
CA ALA A 22 9.44 25.14 -10.37
C ALA A 22 10.20 23.82 -10.24
N GLY A 23 10.27 23.29 -9.01
CA GLY A 23 10.70 21.93 -8.76
C GLY A 23 9.67 20.94 -9.31
N ALA A 24 9.92 20.41 -10.50
CA ALA A 24 9.38 19.10 -10.88
C ALA A 24 10.08 18.05 -10.01
N GLY A 25 9.39 17.54 -8.99
CA GLY A 25 10.00 16.58 -8.06
C GLY A 25 9.11 16.16 -6.91
N HIS A 26 7.97 15.54 -7.19
CA HIS A 26 7.34 14.60 -6.24
C HIS A 26 7.14 13.24 -6.93
N ALA A 27 8.25 12.62 -7.31
CA ALA A 27 8.40 11.19 -7.07
C ALA A 27 8.72 11.03 -5.58
N GLY A 28 7.69 11.19 -4.75
CA GLY A 28 7.74 10.87 -3.34
C GLY A 28 7.46 9.38 -3.19
N GLU A 29 8.50 8.55 -3.34
CA GLU A 29 8.55 7.24 -2.69
C GLU A 29 8.48 7.52 -1.19
N SER A 30 7.26 7.50 -0.65
CA SER A 30 6.99 7.63 0.76
C SER A 30 7.26 6.30 1.45
N ASP A 31 8.46 5.76 1.29
CA ASP A 31 9.00 4.75 2.20
C ASP A 31 9.58 5.46 3.42
N ARG A 32 8.66 5.91 4.29
CA ARG A 32 8.98 6.19 5.68
C ARG A 32 8.23 5.21 6.55
N ALA A 33 8.99 4.16 6.88
CA ALA A 33 9.25 3.79 8.26
C ALA A 33 8.00 3.68 9.13
N HIS A 34 7.31 2.55 8.96
CA HIS A 34 6.47 1.97 9.99
C HIS A 34 7.36 1.42 11.12
N ALA A 35 7.99 2.32 11.89
CA ALA A 35 8.62 1.97 13.14
C ALA A 35 7.53 1.86 14.22
N ASP A 36 7.54 0.74 14.91
CA ASP A 36 6.76 0.40 16.10
C ASP A 36 5.31 -0.07 15.87
N ARG A 37 5.17 -1.16 15.10
CA ARG A 37 4.26 -2.22 15.54
C ARG A 37 5.10 -3.41 15.95
N VAL A 38 4.72 -4.05 17.05
CA VAL A 38 5.08 -5.45 17.32
C VAL A 38 4.63 -6.24 16.10
N GLN A 39 5.52 -6.40 15.13
CA GLN A 39 5.33 -7.29 13.99
C GLN A 39 5.53 -8.69 14.55
N ILE A 40 4.43 -9.27 15.01
CA ILE A 40 4.35 -10.72 15.07
C ILE A 40 4.59 -11.18 13.64
N ASP A 41 5.65 -11.95 13.40
CA ASP A 41 6.06 -12.55 12.13
C ASP A 41 4.94 -13.44 11.55
N ARG A 42 3.82 -12.85 11.16
CA ARG A 42 2.75 -13.56 10.46
C ARG A 42 3.18 -13.63 9.00
N PRO A 43 3.22 -14.83 8.40
CA PRO A 43 3.63 -14.97 7.01
C PRO A 43 2.81 -14.01 6.14
N GLN A 44 3.50 -13.23 5.31
CA GLN A 44 2.85 -12.38 4.31
C GLN A 44 2.25 -13.31 3.25
N ILE A 45 0.97 -13.66 3.41
CA ILE A 45 0.22 -14.39 2.39
C ILE A 45 -0.23 -13.37 1.33
N ASP A 46 0.64 -13.11 0.36
CA ASP A 46 0.33 -12.19 -0.75
C ASP A 46 -0.87 -12.67 -1.57
N ARG A 47 -1.10 -13.99 -1.60
CA ARG A 47 -2.21 -14.65 -2.28
C ARG A 47 -2.65 -15.89 -1.52
N PRO A 48 -3.94 -16.06 -1.21
CA PRO A 48 -4.42 -17.29 -0.60
C PRO A 48 -4.21 -18.47 -1.56
N LEU A 49 -3.98 -19.66 -1.01
CA LEU A 49 -3.89 -20.90 -1.76
C LEU A 49 -5.19 -21.21 -2.51
N GLY A 50 -6.33 -20.80 -1.95
CA GLY A 50 -7.63 -20.99 -2.58
C GLY A 50 -8.78 -20.42 -1.78
N VAL A 51 -9.95 -20.48 -2.41
CA VAL A 51 -11.24 -20.16 -1.79
C VAL A 51 -12.04 -21.44 -1.68
N VAL A 52 -12.63 -21.69 -0.51
CA VAL A 52 -13.54 -22.80 -0.26
C VAL A 52 -14.86 -22.22 0.21
N GLU A 53 -15.94 -22.54 -0.50
CA GLU A 53 -17.30 -22.12 -0.15
C GLU A 53 -18.14 -23.35 0.19
N LEU A 54 -18.71 -23.37 1.39
CA LEU A 54 -19.57 -24.43 1.88
C LEU A 54 -21.04 -24.06 1.64
N PHE A 55 -21.71 -24.84 0.80
CA PHE A 55 -23.17 -24.76 0.65
C PHE A 55 -23.84 -25.90 1.41
N THR A 56 -24.84 -25.55 2.24
CA THR A 56 -25.62 -26.52 3.02
C THR A 56 -27.11 -26.30 2.84
N SER A 57 -27.92 -27.23 3.35
CA SER A 57 -29.37 -27.13 3.39
C SER A 57 -29.89 -27.35 4.81
N GLN A 58 -31.01 -26.70 5.12
CA GLN A 58 -31.65 -26.85 6.43
C GLN A 58 -32.01 -28.32 6.71
N GLY A 59 -31.61 -28.83 7.88
CA GLY A 59 -31.90 -30.21 8.27
C GLY A 59 -31.07 -31.27 7.55
N CYS A 60 -30.00 -30.90 6.84
CA CYS A 60 -29.08 -31.85 6.24
C CYS A 60 -28.32 -32.66 7.30
N SER A 61 -28.74 -33.91 7.54
CA SER A 61 -28.07 -34.81 8.50
C SER A 61 -26.68 -35.29 8.05
N SER A 62 -26.39 -35.17 6.76
CA SER A 62 -25.11 -35.58 6.16
C SER A 62 -24.09 -34.44 6.07
N CYS A 63 -24.46 -33.20 6.40
CA CYS A 63 -23.59 -32.03 6.36
C CYS A 63 -22.62 -31.88 7.55
N PRO A 64 -22.85 -32.44 8.77
CA PRO A 64 -21.91 -32.28 9.89
C PRO A 64 -20.44 -32.68 9.60
N PRO A 65 -20.14 -33.73 8.81
CA PRO A 65 -18.78 -34.02 8.36
C PRO A 65 -18.16 -32.91 7.49
N ALA A 66 -18.96 -32.28 6.63
CA ALA A 66 -18.51 -31.16 5.80
C ALA A 66 -18.26 -29.91 6.64
N ASP A 67 -19.13 -29.62 7.63
CA ASP A 67 -18.96 -28.52 8.58
C ASP A 67 -17.66 -28.68 9.40
N THR A 68 -17.35 -29.91 9.79
CA THR A 68 -16.11 -30.25 10.53
C THR A 68 -14.88 -29.95 9.69
N LEU A 69 -14.83 -30.47 8.45
CA LEU A 69 -13.71 -30.23 7.55
C LEU A 69 -13.60 -28.74 7.18
N PHE A 70 -14.72 -28.07 6.94
CA PHE A 70 -14.73 -26.64 6.64
C PHE A 70 -14.16 -25.82 7.81
N SER A 71 -14.48 -26.19 9.05
CA SER A 71 -13.91 -25.54 10.25
C SER A 71 -12.39 -25.71 10.33
N GLU A 72 -11.86 -26.88 9.97
CA GLU A 72 -10.41 -27.12 9.89
C GLU A 72 -9.76 -26.29 8.78
N LEU A 73 -10.42 -26.13 7.64
CA LEU A 73 -9.93 -25.32 6.52
C LEU A 73 -9.98 -23.81 6.83
N ALA A 74 -11.03 -23.35 7.52
CA ALA A 74 -11.18 -21.95 7.93
C ALA A 74 -10.15 -21.51 8.97
N ALA A 75 -9.54 -22.45 9.69
CA ALA A 75 -8.45 -22.16 10.64
C ALA A 75 -7.10 -21.91 9.96
N LYS A 76 -6.95 -22.22 8.67
CA LYS A 76 -5.71 -22.04 7.92
C LYS A 76 -5.55 -20.57 7.51
N GLU A 77 -4.37 -20.01 7.70
CA GLU A 77 -4.09 -18.59 7.41
C GLU A 77 -4.05 -18.27 5.91
N ASP A 78 -3.91 -19.29 5.07
CA ASP A 78 -3.73 -19.19 3.63
C ASP A 78 -4.96 -19.63 2.82
N ILE A 79 -6.11 -19.86 3.45
CA ILE A 79 -7.38 -20.21 2.81
C ILE A 79 -8.44 -19.16 3.13
N VAL A 80 -9.26 -18.82 2.12
CA VAL A 80 -10.46 -18.01 2.32
C VAL A 80 -11.68 -18.93 2.39
N ALA A 81 -12.39 -18.93 3.51
CA ALA A 81 -13.53 -19.80 3.76
C ALA A 81 -14.85 -19.00 3.80
N LEU A 82 -15.85 -19.43 3.01
CA LEU A 82 -17.19 -18.81 2.90
C LEU A 82 -18.27 -19.83 3.25
N ALA A 83 -19.32 -19.43 3.98
CA ALA A 83 -20.43 -20.29 4.39
C ALA A 83 -21.76 -19.53 4.36
#